data_AF-A0A0A3IZN1-F1
#
_entry.id   AF-A0A0A3IZN1-F1
#
_cell.length_a   1.000
_cell.length_b   1.000
_cell.length_c   1.000
_cell.angle_alpha   90.00
_cell.angle_beta   90.00
_cell.angle_gamma   90.00
#
_symmetry.space_group_name_H-M   'P 1'
#
loop_
_entity.id
_entity.type
_entity.pdbx_description
1 polymer ?
#
loop_
_entity_poly.entity_id
_entity_poly.type
_entity_poly.pdbx_seq_one_letter_code
_entity_poly.pdbx_strand_id
1 'polypeptide(L)'
;MGLFINKKQHPDVFKNKGALIEPNQVEYCINAFTEFVKEQKASNNSISKAIDKVHINQDKFHLQQNRKMSGMEERIFELRNLHREHEKLEKQILSWLQRLENKQSNLLTLIQNEQRDKKELTTQLQTISNTQVEVLNELNELVKAKEGIQERLEIISSIKDEIMSQFQLVNSTNEQILNKIDEQIVQQHQVADKLTKLEDTQQEVLTRVDGQEGIIDKIIHQIDHVRFVLFERTNYLEEKMEKVYEQAVNYISKIKNNVIPTSTIDVSKGEVEEKKDV
;
A
#
# COMPACT_ATOMS: atom_id res chain seq x y z
N MET A 1 -146.46 -11.21 -60.58
CA MET A 1 -145.30 -11.87 -61.22
C MET A 1 -145.80 -13.14 -61.88
N GLY A 2 -145.58 -13.31 -63.19
CA GLY A 2 -146.02 -14.51 -63.92
C GLY A 2 -145.08 -15.69 -63.68
N LEU A 3 -145.62 -16.83 -63.24
CA LEU A 3 -144.88 -18.08 -63.08
C LEU A 3 -144.58 -18.70 -64.45
N PHE A 4 -143.32 -18.65 -64.86
CA PHE A 4 -142.84 -19.28 -66.09
C PHE A 4 -142.38 -20.72 -65.77
N ILE A 5 -143.22 -21.72 -66.05
CA ILE A 5 -142.86 -23.13 -65.82
C ILE A 5 -142.13 -23.65 -67.06
N ASN A 6 -140.81 -23.76 -66.96
CA ASN A 6 -139.94 -24.32 -67.99
C ASN A 6 -140.14 -25.85 -68.11
N LYS A 7 -140.96 -26.27 -69.07
CA LYS A 7 -141.33 -27.69 -69.29
C LYS A 7 -140.16 -28.59 -69.73
N LYS A 8 -138.98 -28.04 -70.06
CA LYS A 8 -137.83 -28.82 -70.53
C LYS A 8 -136.93 -29.37 -69.42
N GLN A 9 -136.96 -28.80 -68.22
CA GLN A 9 -136.07 -29.19 -67.11
C GLN A 9 -136.75 -30.03 -66.01
N HIS A 10 -138.09 -30.09 -66.00
CA HIS A 10 -138.84 -30.87 -65.03
C HIS A 10 -140.03 -31.57 -65.72
N PRO A 11 -139.82 -32.67 -66.46
CA PRO A 11 -140.88 -33.40 -67.16
C PRO A 11 -141.89 -34.06 -66.21
N ASP A 12 -141.51 -34.27 -64.95
CA ASP A 12 -142.32 -34.97 -63.94
C ASP A 12 -143.28 -34.04 -63.17
N VAL A 13 -143.42 -32.77 -63.59
CA VAL A 13 -144.41 -31.86 -63.00
C VAL A 13 -145.76 -32.10 -63.70
N PHE A 14 -146.45 -33.14 -63.23
CA PHE A 14 -147.78 -33.50 -63.71
C PHE A 14 -148.81 -32.45 -63.30
N LYS A 15 -149.49 -31.85 -64.28
CA LYS A 15 -150.74 -31.10 -64.07
C LYS A 15 -151.80 -32.09 -63.60
N ASN A 16 -152.03 -32.17 -62.30
CA ASN A 16 -153.12 -32.96 -61.75
C ASN A 16 -154.45 -32.33 -62.20
N LYS A 17 -155.24 -33.07 -62.99
CA LYS A 17 -156.59 -32.64 -63.45
C LYS A 17 -157.70 -33.10 -62.49
N GLY A 18 -157.34 -33.73 -61.37
CA GLY A 18 -158.28 -34.10 -60.32
C GLY A 18 -159.00 -32.86 -59.76
N ALA A 19 -160.30 -32.98 -59.52
CA ALA A 19 -161.04 -32.00 -58.75
C ALA A 19 -160.35 -31.82 -57.39
N LEU A 20 -159.93 -30.60 -57.08
CA LEU A 20 -159.34 -30.22 -55.80
C LEU A 20 -160.41 -30.40 -54.70
N ILE A 21 -160.42 -31.57 -54.05
CA ILE A 21 -161.24 -31.84 -52.88
C ILE A 21 -160.38 -31.54 -51.65
N GLU A 22 -160.04 -30.27 -51.42
CA GLU A 22 -159.54 -29.82 -50.11
C GLU A 22 -159.98 -28.36 -49.86
N PRO A 23 -160.45 -28.03 -48.64
CA PRO A 23 -160.84 -26.68 -48.25
C PRO A 23 -159.58 -25.83 -48.02
N ASN A 24 -158.93 -25.39 -49.10
CA ASN A 24 -157.64 -24.69 -49.05
C ASN A 24 -157.74 -23.19 -48.70
N GLN A 25 -158.88 -22.75 -48.14
CA GLN A 25 -159.09 -21.37 -47.71
C GLN A 25 -159.91 -21.36 -46.43
N VAL A 26 -159.26 -21.74 -45.32
CA VAL A 26 -159.63 -21.11 -44.05
C VAL A 26 -159.20 -19.67 -44.22
N GLU A 27 -160.15 -18.72 -44.25
CA GLU A 27 -159.83 -17.31 -44.10
C GLU A 27 -159.03 -17.17 -42.82
N TYR A 28 -157.70 -17.10 -42.98
CA TYR A 28 -156.78 -16.89 -41.89
C TYR A 28 -157.00 -15.43 -41.50
N CYS A 29 -157.94 -15.20 -40.58
CA CYS A 29 -158.20 -13.89 -40.01
C CYS A 29 -156.96 -13.53 -39.17
N ILE A 30 -155.90 -13.07 -39.85
CA ILE A 30 -154.69 -12.58 -39.22
C ILE A 30 -155.10 -11.30 -38.52
N ASN A 31 -155.29 -11.40 -37.22
CA ASN A 31 -155.28 -10.22 -36.39
C ASN A 31 -153.88 -9.60 -36.53
N ALA A 32 -153.77 -8.47 -37.23
CA ALA A 32 -152.50 -7.78 -37.48
C ALA A 32 -151.70 -7.52 -36.19
N PHE A 33 -152.40 -7.38 -35.06
CA PHE A 33 -151.77 -7.28 -33.75
C PHE A 33 -151.08 -8.58 -33.32
N THR A 34 -151.65 -9.75 -33.64
CA THR A 34 -151.04 -11.06 -33.34
C THR A 34 -149.79 -11.30 -34.18
N GLU A 35 -149.79 -10.89 -35.45
CA GLU A 35 -148.60 -10.95 -36.30
C GLU A 35 -147.51 -9.98 -35.81
N PHE A 36 -147.88 -8.74 -35.47
CA PHE A 36 -146.97 -7.78 -34.84
C PHE A 36 -146.35 -8.31 -33.54
N VAL A 37 -147.13 -8.87 -32.63
CA VAL A 37 -146.63 -9.47 -31.38
C VAL A 37 -145.70 -10.65 -31.67
N LYS A 38 -146.00 -11.46 -32.69
CA LYS A 38 -145.15 -12.58 -33.11
C LYS A 38 -143.83 -12.09 -33.71
N GLU A 39 -143.86 -11.08 -34.57
CA GLU A 39 -142.66 -10.45 -35.13
C GLU A 39 -141.83 -9.75 -34.05
N GLN A 40 -142.47 -9.03 -33.13
CA GLN A 40 -141.80 -8.41 -31.99
C GLN A 40 -141.11 -9.47 -31.12
N LYS A 41 -141.79 -10.60 -30.84
CA LYS A 41 -141.20 -11.72 -30.08
C LYS A 41 -140.04 -12.38 -30.85
N ALA A 42 -140.19 -12.56 -32.17
CA ALA A 42 -139.12 -13.09 -33.02
C ALA A 42 -137.91 -12.15 -33.07
N SER A 43 -138.14 -10.84 -33.19
CA SER A 43 -137.13 -9.78 -33.16
C SER A 43 -136.43 -9.73 -31.80
N ASN A 44 -137.17 -9.68 -30.69
CA ASN A 44 -136.62 -9.72 -29.34
C ASN A 44 -135.78 -10.98 -29.10
N ASN A 45 -136.24 -12.15 -29.57
CA ASN A 45 -135.47 -13.39 -29.48
C ASN A 45 -134.19 -13.34 -30.34
N SER A 46 -134.24 -12.74 -31.53
CA SER A 46 -133.08 -12.55 -32.39
C SER A 46 -132.06 -11.59 -31.77
N ILE A 47 -132.54 -10.48 -31.20
CA ILE A 47 -131.73 -9.49 -30.48
C ILE A 47 -131.09 -10.14 -29.24
N SER A 48 -131.85 -10.89 -28.44
CA SER A 48 -131.31 -11.60 -27.27
C SER A 48 -130.18 -12.54 -27.69
N LYS A 49 -130.39 -13.35 -28.75
CA LYS A 49 -129.33 -14.22 -29.29
C LYS A 49 -128.12 -13.45 -29.81
N ALA A 50 -128.31 -12.27 -30.40
CA ALA A 50 -127.22 -11.42 -30.86
C ALA A 50 -126.44 -10.84 -29.67
N ILE A 51 -127.13 -10.37 -28.63
CA ILE A 51 -126.54 -9.91 -27.37
C ILE A 51 -125.75 -11.03 -26.71
N ASP A 52 -126.31 -12.25 -26.60
CA ASP A 52 -125.63 -13.41 -26.03
C ASP A 52 -124.35 -13.75 -26.83
N LYS A 53 -124.42 -13.71 -28.17
CA LYS A 53 -123.23 -13.92 -29.02
C LYS A 53 -122.17 -12.84 -28.81
N VAL A 54 -122.58 -11.58 -28.66
CA VAL A 54 -121.66 -10.47 -28.38
C VAL A 54 -120.99 -10.69 -27.01
N HIS A 55 -121.75 -11.07 -25.98
CA HIS A 55 -121.20 -11.39 -24.66
C HIS A 55 -120.20 -12.55 -24.73
N ILE A 56 -120.55 -13.67 -25.38
CA ILE A 56 -119.64 -14.81 -25.54
C ILE A 56 -118.36 -14.39 -26.29
N ASN A 57 -118.48 -13.57 -27.34
CA ASN A 57 -117.32 -13.08 -28.09
C ASN A 57 -116.47 -12.12 -27.25
N GLN A 58 -117.09 -11.24 -26.46
CA GLN A 58 -116.42 -10.32 -25.55
C GLN A 58 -115.65 -11.08 -24.48
N ASP A 59 -116.26 -12.10 -23.86
CA ASP A 59 -115.60 -12.96 -22.87
C ASP A 59 -114.43 -13.73 -23.48
N LYS A 60 -114.62 -14.29 -24.68
CA LYS A 60 -113.55 -14.96 -25.42
C LYS A 60 -112.39 -14.01 -25.73
N PHE A 61 -112.70 -12.78 -26.12
CA PHE A 61 -111.72 -11.74 -26.39
C PHE A 61 -110.95 -11.35 -25.11
N HIS A 62 -111.65 -11.10 -24.00
CA HIS A 62 -111.03 -10.84 -22.70
C HIS A 62 -110.14 -11.98 -22.24
N LEU A 63 -110.58 -13.24 -22.40
CA LEU A 63 -109.77 -14.41 -22.08
C LEU A 63 -108.50 -14.47 -22.94
N GLN A 64 -108.59 -14.18 -24.23
CA GLN A 64 -107.42 -14.13 -25.11
C GLN A 64 -106.47 -12.98 -24.74
N GLN A 65 -106.99 -11.81 -24.42
CA GLN A 65 -106.17 -10.69 -23.95
C GLN A 65 -105.46 -11.01 -22.64
N ASN A 66 -106.17 -11.56 -21.66
CA ASN A 66 -105.60 -11.95 -20.37
C ASN A 66 -104.49 -12.99 -20.54
N ARG A 67 -104.66 -13.97 -21.42
CA ARG A 67 -103.60 -14.94 -21.74
C ARG A 67 -102.37 -14.28 -22.36
N LYS A 68 -102.57 -13.35 -23.30
CA LYS A 68 -101.45 -12.58 -23.90
C LYS A 68 -100.75 -11.70 -22.87
N MET A 69 -101.51 -11.05 -21.99
CA MET A 69 -100.99 -10.20 -20.93
C MET A 69 -100.17 -11.01 -19.94
N SER A 70 -100.68 -12.15 -19.47
CA SER A 70 -99.96 -13.06 -18.58
C SER A 70 -98.66 -13.57 -19.22
N GLY A 71 -98.68 -13.93 -20.50
CA GLY A 71 -97.45 -14.30 -21.22
C GLY A 71 -96.45 -13.14 -21.40
N MET A 72 -96.93 -11.90 -21.49
CA MET A 72 -96.06 -10.72 -21.53
C MET A 72 -95.45 -10.43 -20.14
N GLU A 73 -96.22 -10.61 -19.07
CA GLU A 73 -95.74 -10.48 -17.69
C GLU A 73 -94.63 -11.48 -17.37
N GLU A 74 -94.79 -12.74 -17.79
CA GLU A 74 -93.76 -13.78 -17.65
C GLU A 74 -92.46 -13.37 -18.36
N ARG A 75 -92.55 -12.92 -19.62
CA ARG A 75 -91.37 -12.43 -20.38
C ARG A 75 -90.72 -11.20 -19.75
N ILE A 76 -91.50 -10.26 -19.22
CA ILE A 76 -90.96 -9.09 -18.52
C ILE A 76 -90.24 -9.53 -17.24
N PHE A 77 -90.78 -10.51 -16.52
CA PHE A 77 -90.15 -11.07 -15.34
C PHE A 77 -88.83 -11.77 -15.68
N GLU A 78 -88.81 -12.60 -16.72
CA GLU A 78 -87.58 -13.23 -17.25
C GLU A 78 -86.54 -12.18 -17.63
N LEU A 79 -86.93 -11.13 -18.37
CA LEU A 79 -86.03 -10.06 -18.78
C LEU A 79 -85.46 -9.29 -17.59
N ARG A 80 -86.26 -9.03 -16.55
CA ARG A 80 -85.79 -8.41 -15.30
C ARG A 80 -84.79 -9.30 -14.56
N ASN A 81 -85.01 -10.61 -14.53
CA ASN A 81 -84.09 -11.55 -13.90
C ASN A 81 -82.77 -11.63 -14.68
N LEU A 82 -82.85 -11.72 -16.01
CA LEU A 82 -81.68 -11.69 -16.88
C LEU A 82 -80.88 -10.39 -16.70
N HIS A 83 -81.56 -9.24 -16.64
CA HIS A 83 -80.90 -7.95 -16.38
C HIS A 83 -80.17 -7.92 -15.02
N ARG A 84 -80.78 -8.46 -13.96
CA ARG A 84 -80.13 -8.57 -12.64
C ARG A 84 -78.88 -9.45 -12.68
N GLU A 85 -78.90 -10.55 -13.43
CA GLU A 85 -77.72 -11.41 -13.59
C GLU A 85 -76.63 -10.72 -14.43
N HIS A 86 -77.01 -9.95 -15.45
CA HIS A 86 -76.06 -9.10 -16.19
C HIS A 86 -75.40 -8.05 -15.30
N GLU A 87 -76.15 -7.33 -14.47
CA GLU A 87 -75.56 -6.36 -13.53
C GLU A 87 -74.58 -7.02 -12.54
N LYS A 88 -74.88 -8.23 -12.07
CA LYS A 88 -73.96 -8.98 -11.20
C LYS A 88 -72.67 -9.34 -11.95
N LEU A 89 -72.81 -9.83 -13.18
CA LEU A 89 -71.67 -10.17 -14.03
C LEU A 89 -70.82 -8.94 -14.34
N GLU A 90 -71.43 -7.81 -14.69
CA GLU A 90 -70.73 -6.54 -14.93
C GLU A 90 -69.94 -6.08 -13.70
N LYS A 91 -70.54 -6.14 -12.50
CA LYS A 91 -69.84 -5.83 -11.24
C LYS A 91 -68.65 -6.77 -10.99
N GLN A 92 -68.81 -8.06 -11.29
CA GLN A 92 -67.71 -9.02 -11.19
C GLN A 92 -66.58 -8.70 -12.18
N ILE A 93 -66.92 -8.43 -13.44
CA ILE A 93 -65.95 -8.05 -14.49
C ILE A 93 -65.20 -6.78 -14.08
N LEU A 94 -65.89 -5.74 -13.60
CA LEU A 94 -65.25 -4.51 -13.12
C LEU A 94 -64.29 -4.78 -11.96
N SER A 95 -64.69 -5.63 -11.00
CA SER A 95 -63.81 -6.01 -9.89
C SER A 95 -62.55 -6.76 -10.36
N TRP A 96 -62.67 -7.59 -11.40
CA TRP A 96 -61.55 -8.30 -11.99
C TRP A 96 -60.62 -7.37 -12.76
N LEU A 97 -61.18 -6.43 -13.54
CA LEU A 97 -60.41 -5.41 -14.25
C LEU A 97 -59.62 -4.54 -13.26
N GLN A 98 -60.26 -4.07 -12.19
CA GLN A 98 -59.59 -3.29 -11.16
C GLN A 98 -58.46 -4.09 -10.48
N ARG A 99 -58.66 -5.37 -10.21
CA ARG A 99 -57.59 -6.24 -9.66
C ARG A 99 -56.44 -6.44 -10.65
N LEU A 100 -56.75 -6.56 -11.94
CA LEU A 100 -55.74 -6.70 -12.99
C LEU A 100 -54.92 -5.42 -13.13
N GLU A 101 -55.57 -4.26 -13.13
CA GLU A 101 -54.93 -2.95 -13.19
C GLU A 101 -54.01 -2.72 -11.98
N ASN A 102 -54.46 -3.06 -10.78
CA ASN A 102 -53.63 -2.99 -9.57
C ASN A 102 -52.39 -3.90 -9.67
N LYS A 103 -52.54 -5.13 -10.18
CA LYS A 103 -51.41 -6.05 -10.41
C LYS A 103 -50.44 -5.50 -11.45
N GLN A 104 -50.95 -4.90 -12.52
CA GLN A 104 -50.12 -4.29 -13.56
C GLN A 104 -49.34 -3.08 -13.01
N SER A 105 -49.98 -2.23 -12.22
CA SER A 105 -49.33 -1.11 -11.53
C SER A 105 -48.22 -1.59 -10.59
N ASN A 106 -48.51 -2.60 -9.76
CA ASN A 106 -47.51 -3.20 -8.88
C ASN A 106 -46.32 -3.80 -9.66
N LEU A 107 -46.59 -4.46 -10.78
CA LEU A 107 -45.53 -5.01 -11.63
C LEU A 107 -44.68 -3.90 -12.27
N LEU A 108 -45.28 -2.80 -12.72
CA LEU A 108 -44.55 -1.66 -13.26
C LEU A 108 -43.65 -1.01 -12.21
N THR A 109 -44.14 -0.83 -10.98
CA THR A 109 -43.33 -0.29 -9.88
C THR A 109 -42.17 -1.23 -9.52
N LEU A 110 -42.40 -2.55 -9.52
CA LEU A 110 -41.34 -3.54 -9.29
C LEU A 110 -40.26 -3.48 -10.39
N ILE A 111 -40.65 -3.40 -11.66
CA ILE A 111 -39.70 -3.25 -12.78
C ILE A 111 -38.90 -1.95 -12.65
N GLN A 112 -39.54 -0.85 -12.27
CA GLN A 112 -38.85 0.43 -12.09
C GLN A 112 -37.83 0.38 -10.95
N ASN A 113 -38.18 -0.28 -9.84
CA ASN A 113 -37.27 -0.49 -8.72
C ASN A 113 -36.08 -1.39 -9.13
N GLU A 114 -36.33 -2.53 -9.79
CA GLU A 114 -35.26 -3.39 -10.29
C GLU A 114 -34.32 -2.65 -11.26
N GLN A 115 -34.86 -1.78 -12.12
CA GLN A 115 -34.03 -0.96 -13.01
C GLN A 115 -33.18 0.05 -12.25
N ARG A 116 -33.71 0.65 -11.18
CA ARG A 116 -32.96 1.55 -10.31
C ARG A 116 -31.84 0.81 -9.60
N ASP A 117 -32.14 -0.33 -8.99
CA ASP A 117 -31.18 -1.16 -8.26
C ASP A 117 -30.07 -1.66 -9.21
N LYS A 118 -30.43 -2.06 -10.43
CA LYS A 118 -29.46 -2.44 -11.47
C LYS A 118 -28.53 -1.29 -11.83
N LYS A 119 -29.04 -0.06 -11.97
CA LYS A 119 -28.21 1.13 -12.24
C LYS A 119 -27.26 1.39 -11.08
N GLU A 120 -27.76 1.33 -9.85
CA GLU A 120 -26.94 1.51 -8.65
C GLU A 120 -25.83 0.46 -8.57
N LEU A 121 -26.15 -0.82 -8.76
CA LEU A 121 -25.17 -1.90 -8.78
C LEU A 121 -24.12 -1.71 -9.89
N THR A 122 -24.54 -1.24 -11.07
CA THR A 122 -23.61 -0.93 -12.17
C THR A 122 -22.67 0.21 -11.78
N THR A 123 -23.16 1.26 -11.12
CA THR A 123 -22.29 2.36 -10.64
C THR A 123 -21.32 1.89 -9.57
N GLN A 124 -21.76 1.07 -8.60
CA GLN A 124 -20.88 0.50 -7.58
C GLN A 124 -19.80 -0.39 -8.20
N LEU A 125 -20.16 -1.23 -9.19
CA LEU A 125 -19.21 -2.08 -9.91
C LEU A 125 -18.17 -1.23 -10.66
N GLN A 126 -18.59 -0.13 -11.29
CA GLN A 126 -17.67 0.79 -11.95
C GLN A 126 -16.72 1.46 -10.93
N THR A 127 -17.21 1.89 -9.77
CA THR A 127 -16.36 2.41 -8.70
C THR A 127 -15.35 1.37 -8.23
N ILE A 128 -15.77 0.13 -7.97
CA ILE A 128 -14.88 -0.97 -7.59
C ILE A 128 -13.82 -1.19 -8.67
N SER A 129 -14.22 -1.26 -9.95
CA SER A 129 -13.30 -1.41 -11.07
C SER A 129 -12.25 -0.30 -11.12
N ASN A 130 -12.65 0.95 -10.87
CA ASN A 130 -11.72 2.09 -10.84
C ASN A 130 -10.74 1.96 -9.67
N THR A 131 -11.24 1.63 -8.47
CA THR A 131 -10.38 1.42 -7.29
C THR A 131 -9.39 0.27 -7.46
N GLN A 132 -9.77 -0.79 -8.18
CA GLN A 132 -8.85 -1.89 -8.50
C GLN A 132 -7.69 -1.44 -9.40
N VAL A 133 -7.97 -0.56 -10.37
CA VAL A 133 -6.93 0.03 -11.23
C VAL A 133 -6.00 0.93 -10.41
N GLU A 134 -6.53 1.72 -9.49
CA GLU A 134 -5.73 2.56 -8.58
C GLU A 134 -4.80 1.72 -7.70
N VAL A 135 -5.33 0.67 -7.06
CA VAL A 135 -4.53 -0.27 -6.24
C VAL A 135 -3.45 -0.96 -7.05
N LEU A 136 -3.73 -1.36 -8.30
CA LEU A 136 -2.71 -1.94 -9.19
C LEU A 136 -1.60 -0.95 -9.53
N ASN A 137 -1.94 0.33 -9.75
CA ASN A 137 -0.96 1.38 -9.99
C ASN A 137 -0.08 1.60 -8.75
N GLU A 138 -0.67 1.69 -7.57
CA GLU A 138 0.08 1.81 -6.30
C GLU A 138 1.00 0.60 -6.07
N LEU A 139 0.52 -0.61 -6.34
CA LEU A 139 1.31 -1.83 -6.22
C LEU A 139 2.51 -1.81 -7.19
N ASN A 140 2.32 -1.31 -8.40
CA ASN A 140 3.40 -1.18 -9.39
C ASN A 140 4.47 -0.17 -8.94
N GLU A 141 4.07 0.97 -8.36
CA GLU A 141 5.02 1.92 -7.78
C GLU A 141 5.78 1.34 -6.58
N LEU A 142 5.12 0.52 -5.75
CA LEU A 142 5.76 -0.18 -4.64
C LEU A 142 6.79 -1.20 -5.15
N VAL A 143 6.49 -1.92 -6.23
CA VAL A 143 7.44 -2.84 -6.88
C VAL A 143 8.67 -2.10 -7.37
N LYS A 144 8.51 -0.96 -8.06
CA LYS A 144 9.64 -0.12 -8.49
C LYS A 144 10.47 0.39 -7.31
N ALA A 145 9.82 0.83 -6.23
CA ALA A 145 10.51 1.27 -5.02
C ALA A 145 11.32 0.14 -4.38
N LYS A 146 10.76 -1.09 -4.35
CA LYS A 146 11.45 -2.29 -3.87
C LYS A 146 12.68 -2.60 -4.73
N GLU A 147 12.56 -2.55 -6.06
CA GLU A 147 13.68 -2.75 -6.98
C GLU A 147 14.80 -1.73 -6.73
N GLY A 148 14.46 -0.45 -6.54
CA GLY A 148 15.44 0.58 -6.20
C GLY A 148 16.11 0.38 -4.82
N ILE A 149 15.40 -0.17 -3.83
CA ILE A 149 16.00 -0.55 -2.54
C ILE A 149 16.97 -1.72 -2.73
N GLN A 150 16.62 -2.71 -3.56
CA GLN A 150 17.48 -3.86 -3.85
C GLN A 150 18.80 -3.41 -4.51
N GLU A 151 18.72 -2.54 -5.52
CA GLU A 151 19.91 -1.97 -6.18
C GLU A 151 20.82 -1.24 -5.17
N ARG A 152 20.23 -0.42 -4.29
CA ARG A 152 20.99 0.26 -3.22
C ARG A 152 21.64 -0.72 -2.24
N LEU A 153 20.98 -1.84 -1.92
CA LEU A 153 21.52 -2.87 -1.05
C LEU A 153 22.73 -3.57 -1.70
N GLU A 154 22.67 -3.85 -2.99
CA GLU A 154 23.78 -4.42 -3.76
C GLU A 154 24.99 -3.48 -3.78
N ILE A 155 24.78 -2.17 -3.99
CA ILE A 155 25.84 -1.16 -3.91
C ILE A 155 26.48 -1.13 -2.52
N ILE A 156 25.66 -1.11 -1.45
CA ILE A 156 26.17 -1.13 -0.07
C ILE A 156 26.99 -2.40 0.21
N SER A 157 26.54 -3.55 -0.29
CA SER A 157 27.29 -4.80 -0.14
C SER A 157 28.65 -4.73 -0.83
N SER A 158 28.72 -4.17 -2.04
CA SER A 158 29.98 -3.97 -2.77
C SER A 158 30.94 -3.04 -2.01
N ILE A 159 30.43 -1.90 -1.52
CA ILE A 159 31.22 -0.94 -0.72
C ILE A 159 31.75 -1.59 0.57
N LYS A 160 30.93 -2.39 1.25
CA LYS A 160 31.33 -3.13 2.45
C LYS A 160 32.52 -4.06 2.15
N ASP A 161 32.47 -4.79 1.04
CA ASP A 161 33.53 -5.72 0.66
C ASP A 161 34.83 -4.97 0.30
N GLU A 162 34.72 -3.81 -0.37
CA GLU A 162 35.86 -2.94 -0.65
C GLU A 162 36.50 -2.40 0.65
N ILE A 163 35.70 -1.88 1.58
CA ILE A 163 36.18 -1.40 2.89
C ILE A 163 36.88 -2.53 3.65
N MET A 164 36.33 -3.75 3.61
CA MET A 164 36.94 -4.90 4.26
C MET A 164 38.31 -5.24 3.65
N SER A 165 38.43 -5.19 2.32
CA SER A 165 39.71 -5.37 1.63
C SER A 165 40.72 -4.29 2.00
N GLN A 166 40.31 -3.02 2.07
CA GLN A 166 41.20 -1.93 2.50
C GLN A 166 41.63 -2.09 3.96
N PHE A 167 40.73 -2.53 4.84
CA PHE A 167 41.04 -2.78 6.24
C PHE A 167 42.07 -3.91 6.42
N GLN A 168 41.94 -4.99 5.64
CA GLN A 168 42.93 -6.07 5.61
C GLN A 168 44.30 -5.58 5.14
N LEU A 169 44.34 -4.72 4.11
CA LEU A 169 45.58 -4.10 3.64
C LEU A 169 46.23 -3.26 4.74
N VAL A 170 45.46 -2.37 5.40
CA VAL A 170 45.95 -1.53 6.50
C VAL A 170 46.52 -2.39 7.63
N ASN A 171 45.82 -3.46 8.02
CA ASN A 171 46.32 -4.38 9.05
C ASN A 171 47.66 -5.02 8.64
N SER A 172 47.78 -5.51 7.41
CA SER A 172 49.05 -6.08 6.92
C SER A 172 50.18 -5.06 6.90
N THR A 173 49.91 -3.80 6.54
CA THR A 173 50.91 -2.73 6.56
C THR A 173 51.31 -2.35 7.98
N ASN A 174 50.37 -2.35 8.92
CA ASN A 174 50.64 -2.10 10.33
C ASN A 174 51.53 -3.20 10.93
N GLU A 175 51.27 -4.48 10.61
CA GLU A 175 52.14 -5.59 11.02
C GLU A 175 53.57 -5.42 10.47
N GLN A 176 53.71 -5.00 9.20
CA GLN A 176 55.03 -4.71 8.62
C GLN A 176 55.74 -3.54 9.32
N ILE A 177 55.02 -2.47 9.66
CA ILE A 177 55.56 -1.33 10.40
C ILE A 177 56.03 -1.76 11.78
N LEU A 178 55.24 -2.57 12.51
CA LEU A 178 55.63 -3.10 13.81
C LEU A 178 56.93 -3.92 13.72
N ASN A 179 57.02 -4.83 12.74
CA ASN A 179 58.25 -5.60 12.51
C ASN A 179 59.45 -4.70 12.20
N LYS A 180 59.26 -3.62 11.42
CA LYS A 180 60.33 -2.64 11.12
C LYS A 180 60.76 -1.83 12.34
N ILE A 181 59.82 -1.48 13.22
CA ILE A 181 60.12 -0.82 14.49
C ILE A 181 60.95 -1.75 15.37
N ASP A 182 60.58 -3.03 15.47
CA ASP A 182 61.35 -4.01 16.23
C ASP A 182 62.78 -4.18 15.67
N GLU A 183 62.93 -4.29 14.34
CA GLU A 183 64.25 -4.29 13.69
C GLU A 183 65.05 -3.03 14.01
N GLN A 184 64.43 -1.85 14.01
CA GLN A 184 65.08 -0.58 14.31
C GLN A 184 65.51 -0.50 15.79
N ILE A 185 64.71 -1.01 16.72
CA ILE A 185 65.06 -1.10 18.15
C ILE A 185 66.31 -1.96 18.32
N VAL A 186 66.40 -3.10 17.62
CA VAL A 186 67.60 -3.96 17.65
C VAL A 186 68.82 -3.22 17.11
N GLN A 187 68.68 -2.49 16.00
CA GLN A 187 69.77 -1.69 15.44
C GLN A 187 70.22 -0.57 16.39
N GLN A 188 69.28 0.13 17.03
CA GLN A 188 69.59 1.16 18.03
C GLN A 188 70.36 0.57 19.21
N HIS A 189 69.98 -0.62 19.68
CA HIS A 189 70.69 -1.30 20.76
C HIS A 189 72.14 -1.65 20.35
N GLN A 190 72.34 -2.16 19.12
CA GLN A 190 73.69 -2.41 18.60
C GLN A 190 74.55 -1.14 18.46
N VAL A 191 73.94 -0.01 18.09
CA VAL A 191 74.64 1.29 18.04
C VAL A 191 75.01 1.74 19.44
N ALA A 192 74.09 1.64 20.40
CA ALA A 192 74.36 1.97 21.81
C ALA A 192 75.51 1.13 22.36
N ASP A 193 75.51 -0.19 22.14
CA ASP A 193 76.59 -1.09 22.56
C ASP A 193 77.95 -0.70 21.95
N LYS A 194 77.97 -0.32 20.66
CA LYS A 194 79.19 0.16 20.00
C LYS A 194 79.65 1.50 20.57
N LEU A 195 78.72 2.39 20.93
CA LEU A 195 79.03 3.68 21.55
C LEU A 195 79.66 3.49 22.94
N THR A 196 79.09 2.60 23.75
CA THR A 196 79.65 2.25 25.07
C THR A 196 81.04 1.64 24.95
N LYS A 197 81.27 0.72 23.99
CA LYS A 197 82.62 0.18 23.73
C LYS A 197 83.61 1.26 23.30
N LEU A 198 83.18 2.21 22.48
CA LEU A 198 84.03 3.33 22.07
C LEU A 198 84.38 4.21 23.28
N GLU A 199 83.40 4.52 24.13
CA GLU A 199 83.59 5.25 25.38
C GLU A 199 84.59 4.53 26.31
N ASP A 200 84.47 3.21 26.48
CA ASP A 200 85.43 2.40 27.24
C ASP A 200 86.86 2.51 26.67
N THR A 201 87.02 2.42 25.34
CA THR A 201 88.34 2.57 24.71
C THR A 201 88.90 3.98 24.83
N GLN A 202 88.06 5.01 24.75
CA GLN A 202 88.47 6.41 24.96
C GLN A 202 88.92 6.64 26.40
N GLN A 203 88.19 6.07 27.37
CA GLN A 203 88.55 6.11 28.78
C GLN A 203 89.88 5.38 29.02
N GLU A 204 90.12 4.23 28.38
CA GLU A 204 91.40 3.54 28.45
C GLU A 204 92.54 4.40 27.89
N VAL A 205 92.35 5.02 26.72
CA VAL A 205 93.35 5.93 26.13
C VAL A 205 93.64 7.11 27.05
N LEU A 206 92.62 7.74 27.64
CA LEU A 206 92.79 8.80 28.65
C LEU A 206 93.64 8.34 29.83
N THR A 207 93.31 7.19 30.43
CA THR A 207 94.11 6.66 31.57
C THR A 207 95.56 6.34 31.19
N ARG A 208 95.82 5.91 29.94
CA ARG A 208 97.19 5.71 29.43
C ARG A 208 97.92 7.03 29.23
N VAL A 209 97.25 8.05 28.71
CA VAL A 209 97.82 9.40 28.55
C VAL A 209 98.16 10.00 29.91
N ASP A 210 97.25 9.95 30.87
CA ASP A 210 97.51 10.41 32.25
C ASP A 210 98.68 9.66 32.89
N GLY A 211 98.77 8.33 32.67
CA GLY A 211 99.89 7.52 33.12
C GLY A 211 101.22 7.90 32.47
N GLN A 212 101.21 8.23 31.17
CA GLN A 212 102.38 8.73 30.46
C GLN A 212 102.78 10.14 30.91
N GLU A 213 101.81 11.01 31.17
CA GLU A 213 102.03 12.35 31.73
C GLU A 213 102.74 12.25 33.09
N GLY A 214 102.29 11.35 33.98
CA GLY A 214 102.98 11.09 35.24
C GLY A 214 104.41 10.54 35.08
N ILE A 215 104.70 9.76 34.03
CA ILE A 215 106.07 9.32 33.71
C ILE A 215 106.91 10.50 33.20
N ILE A 216 106.35 11.33 32.31
CA ILE A 216 107.01 12.53 31.78
C ILE A 216 107.35 13.48 32.92
N ASP A 217 106.42 13.75 33.84
CA ASP A 217 106.67 14.57 35.02
C ASP A 217 107.80 14.00 35.88
N LYS A 218 107.84 12.68 36.06
CA LYS A 218 108.93 12.02 36.78
C LYS A 218 110.28 12.16 36.06
N ILE A 219 110.30 12.06 34.72
CA ILE A 219 111.49 12.29 33.90
C ILE A 219 111.94 13.75 34.00
N ILE A 220 111.01 14.72 33.93
CA ILE A 220 111.29 16.15 34.08
C ILE A 220 111.91 16.41 35.46
N HIS A 221 111.33 15.86 36.54
CA HIS A 221 111.91 15.95 37.88
C HIS A 221 113.31 15.32 37.98
N GLN A 222 113.55 14.19 37.31
CA GLN A 222 114.89 13.59 37.25
C GLN A 222 115.88 14.44 36.45
N ILE A 223 115.47 15.02 35.32
CA ILE A 223 116.27 15.95 34.53
C ILE A 223 116.60 17.20 35.36
N ASP A 224 115.64 17.75 36.10
CA ASP A 224 115.86 18.90 36.97
C ASP A 224 116.78 18.54 38.14
N HIS A 225 116.68 17.34 38.70
CA HIS A 225 117.63 16.84 39.70
C HIS A 225 119.05 16.71 39.13
N VAL A 226 119.20 16.14 37.93
CA VAL A 226 120.50 16.06 37.24
C VAL A 226 121.05 17.46 36.94
N ARG A 227 120.19 18.37 36.46
CA ARG A 227 120.52 19.78 36.21
C ARG A 227 121.00 20.45 37.50
N PHE A 228 120.31 20.25 38.61
CA PHE A 228 120.71 20.74 39.94
C PHE A 228 122.09 20.21 40.36
N VAL A 229 122.32 18.90 40.26
CA VAL A 229 123.62 18.27 40.58
C VAL A 229 124.74 18.77 39.67
N LEU A 230 124.47 18.96 38.37
CA LEU A 230 125.44 19.53 37.43
C LEU A 230 125.75 20.99 37.75
N PHE A 231 124.75 21.82 38.08
CA PHE A 231 124.98 23.19 38.53
C PHE A 231 125.79 23.23 39.81
N GLU A 232 125.48 22.40 40.79
CA GLU A 232 126.23 22.32 42.05
C GLU A 232 127.69 21.89 41.80
N ARG A 233 127.92 20.84 41.02
CA ARG A 233 129.27 20.37 40.68
C ARG A 233 130.04 21.33 39.78
N THR A 234 129.36 22.01 38.85
CA THR A 234 129.97 23.02 37.98
C THR A 234 130.33 24.26 38.79
N ASN A 235 129.45 24.73 39.68
CA ASN A 235 129.77 25.79 40.64
C ASN A 235 130.94 25.38 41.53
N TYR A 236 130.97 24.14 42.05
CA TYR A 236 132.10 23.67 42.85
C TYR A 236 133.41 23.62 42.06
N LEU A 237 133.35 23.21 40.78
CA LEU A 237 134.50 23.21 39.86
C LEU A 237 134.93 24.62 39.49
N GLU A 238 134.00 25.53 39.24
CA GLU A 238 134.22 26.96 39.03
C GLU A 238 134.93 27.55 40.26
N GLU A 239 134.39 27.32 41.46
CA GLU A 239 134.99 27.77 42.71
C GLU A 239 136.39 27.16 42.93
N LYS A 240 136.59 25.88 42.56
CA LYS A 240 137.91 25.22 42.55
C LYS A 240 138.86 25.84 41.52
N MET A 241 138.40 26.09 40.31
CA MET A 241 139.20 26.71 39.25
C MET A 241 139.54 28.14 39.59
N GLU A 242 138.61 28.90 40.14
CA GLU A 242 138.82 30.26 40.63
C GLU A 242 139.85 30.27 41.74
N LYS A 243 139.78 29.35 42.71
CA LYS A 243 140.84 29.15 43.72
C LYS A 243 142.20 28.79 43.08
N VAL A 244 142.24 27.93 42.07
CA VAL A 244 143.47 27.58 41.34
C VAL A 244 144.00 28.77 40.52
N TYR A 245 143.11 29.57 39.93
CA TYR A 245 143.45 30.74 39.13
C TYR A 245 143.94 31.87 40.03
N GLU A 246 143.31 32.11 41.17
CA GLU A 246 143.83 32.99 42.23
C GLU A 246 145.20 32.51 42.72
N GLN A 247 145.41 31.20 42.92
CA GLN A 247 146.72 30.66 43.27
C GLN A 247 147.76 30.88 42.16
N ALA A 248 147.41 30.66 40.89
CA ALA A 248 148.29 30.86 39.74
C ALA A 248 148.58 32.35 39.49
N VAL A 249 147.58 33.23 39.62
CA VAL A 249 147.71 34.68 39.54
C VAL A 249 148.57 35.19 40.70
N ASN A 250 148.40 34.67 41.91
CA ASN A 250 149.29 34.95 43.03
C ASN A 250 150.71 34.42 42.79
N TYR A 251 150.88 33.30 42.07
CA TYR A 251 152.19 32.78 41.70
C TYR A 251 152.87 33.64 40.62
N ILE A 252 152.13 34.06 39.60
CA ILE A 252 152.62 34.91 38.51
C ILE A 252 152.87 36.35 39.01
N SER A 253 152.02 36.88 39.89
CA SER A 253 152.24 38.19 40.51
C SER A 253 153.50 38.18 41.39
N LYS A 254 153.77 37.06 42.08
CA LYS A 254 155.02 36.84 42.83
C LYS A 254 156.25 36.72 41.92
N ILE A 255 156.13 36.20 40.69
CA ILE A 255 157.24 36.12 39.74
C ILE A 255 157.57 37.48 39.10
N LYS A 256 156.59 38.38 38.94
CA LYS A 256 156.77 39.62 38.17
C LYS A 256 157.56 40.74 38.89
N ASN A 257 157.68 40.73 40.22
CA ASN A 257 158.18 41.89 40.99
C ASN A 257 159.35 41.60 41.97
N ASN A 258 160.47 41.05 41.46
CA ASN A 258 161.87 41.14 41.98
C ASN A 258 162.40 40.27 43.17
N VAL A 259 163.52 39.57 42.88
CA VAL A 259 164.83 39.40 43.62
C VAL A 259 164.88 38.79 45.06
N ILE A 260 165.41 37.54 45.15
CA ILE A 260 166.41 36.85 46.05
C ILE A 260 166.80 37.54 47.42
N PRO A 261 167.20 36.89 48.58
CA PRO A 261 167.40 35.46 49.02
C PRO A 261 166.92 35.08 50.48
N THR A 262 167.26 33.84 50.92
CA THR A 262 167.60 33.31 52.28
C THR A 262 166.59 32.46 53.09
N SER A 263 167.12 31.31 53.57
CA SER A 263 166.82 30.43 54.74
C SER A 263 165.50 30.62 55.51
N THR A 264 164.79 29.61 56.03
CA THR A 264 165.21 28.61 57.04
C THR A 264 164.07 27.60 57.31
N ILE A 265 164.45 26.53 58.01
CA ILE A 265 163.80 25.30 58.53
C ILE A 265 162.51 25.48 59.38
N ASP A 266 161.79 24.34 59.55
CA ASP A 266 160.77 23.94 60.57
C ASP A 266 159.29 24.26 60.30
N VAL A 267 158.27 23.50 60.71
CA VAL A 267 157.97 22.09 61.09
C VAL A 267 156.48 22.13 61.50
N SER A 268 155.75 21.02 61.32
CA SER A 268 154.44 20.70 61.97
C SER A 268 153.19 21.48 61.47
N LYS A 269 151.95 20.99 61.51
CA LYS A 269 151.30 19.77 62.05
C LYS A 269 149.83 19.82 61.56
N GLY A 270 149.25 18.65 61.29
CA GLY A 270 147.85 18.26 61.61
C GLY A 270 146.71 19.06 60.95
N GLU A 271 145.49 18.59 60.80
CA GLU A 271 144.74 17.40 61.22
C GLU A 271 143.44 17.45 60.36
N VAL A 272 142.93 16.33 59.79
CA VAL A 272 141.82 15.50 60.35
C VAL A 272 140.50 16.30 60.38
N GLU A 273 139.36 15.93 59.78
CA GLU A 273 138.53 14.72 59.90
C GLU A 273 137.29 14.91 58.95
N GLU A 274 136.75 13.88 58.29
CA GLU A 274 135.42 13.25 58.52
C GLU A 274 134.17 14.13 58.20
N LYS A 275 133.00 13.67 57.74
CA LYS A 275 132.26 12.38 57.70
C LYS A 275 130.99 12.62 56.83
N LYS A 276 130.45 11.62 56.10
CA LYS A 276 129.16 10.88 56.33
C LYS A 276 127.89 11.75 56.45
N ASP A 277 126.67 11.39 56.08
CA ASP A 277 125.89 10.29 55.48
C ASP A 277 124.56 11.01 55.10
N VAL A 278 123.76 10.64 54.08
CA VAL A 278 122.66 9.66 54.08
C VAL A 278 121.98 9.79 52.71
#